data_AF-A0A8D0FT11-F1
#
_entry.id   AF-A0A8D0FT11-F1
#
_cell.length_a   1.000
_cell.length_b   1.000
_cell.length_c   1.000
_cell.angle_alpha   90.00
_cell.angle_beta   90.00
_cell.angle_gamma   90.00
#
_symmetry.space_group_name_H-M   'P 1'
#
loop_
_entity.id
_entity.type
_entity.pdbx_description
1 polymer ?
#
loop_
_entity_poly.entity_id
_entity_poly.type
_entity_poly.pdbx_seq_one_letter_code
_entity_poly.pdbx_strand_id
1 'polypeptide(L)'
;MSHTVLCSHTNTTAVGRGYNDTASLFLELIFSFFSLLQYSHQPRILHSDAIQKVAANTDVSEMWENDLRPILIERYSGSPGNYIVRQHIKHRLQRLQAGWEIEEDTFQRYTPYGYQTFSNIISTLNPSAKRHLVLACHYDSKFFGQQWQERVFIGATDSAVPCAMILELARALDNKLQLIKVVFFPNYFPNTIRWFERLQAIEQELHNMNLLKNHLVERQYFQTTLHRGLVEDDHVPFLLRGVPVLHLIPSPFPAVWHTMEDTEENLDKTTIDNLSKILQVFVLEYLNL
;
A
#
# COMPACT_ATOMS: atom_id res chain seq x y z
N MET A 1 -11.07 9.79 -9.66
CA MET A 1 -9.75 9.22 -9.34
C MET A 1 -9.97 7.77 -8.97
N SER A 2 -9.00 6.89 -9.14
CA SER A 2 -9.06 5.53 -8.58
C SER A 2 -7.77 5.14 -7.87
N HIS A 3 -7.64 3.87 -7.53
CA HIS A 3 -6.59 3.35 -6.68
C HIS A 3 -5.93 2.12 -7.34
N THR A 4 -4.62 2.03 -7.23
CA THR A 4 -3.81 0.91 -7.69
C THR A 4 -2.92 0.45 -6.54
N VAL A 5 -2.73 -0.86 -6.47
CA VAL A 5 -1.73 -1.54 -5.65
C VAL A 5 -0.70 -2.11 -6.61
N LEU A 6 0.56 -1.73 -6.44
CA LEU A 6 1.69 -2.19 -7.23
C LEU A 6 2.66 -2.94 -6.30
N CYS A 7 2.52 -4.26 -6.21
CA CYS A 7 3.58 -5.07 -5.60
C CYS A 7 4.67 -5.27 -6.66
N SER A 8 5.61 -4.33 -6.69
CA SER A 8 6.80 -4.34 -7.55
C SER A 8 7.78 -5.45 -7.13
N HIS A 9 8.81 -5.65 -7.94
CA HIS A 9 9.85 -6.65 -7.67
C HIS A 9 11.22 -5.97 -7.78
N THR A 10 11.85 -5.67 -6.65
CA THR A 10 13.19 -5.06 -6.65
C THR A 10 14.24 -6.09 -7.01
N ASN A 11 15.36 -5.63 -7.56
CA ASN A 11 16.44 -6.52 -8.00
C ASN A 11 17.37 -6.91 -6.85
N THR A 12 16.83 -7.28 -5.68
CA THR A 12 17.60 -7.53 -4.43
C THR A 12 18.67 -8.60 -4.55
N THR A 13 18.54 -9.47 -5.56
CA THR A 13 19.40 -10.60 -5.92
C THR A 13 20.70 -10.21 -6.64
N ALA A 14 21.02 -8.91 -6.81
CA ALA A 14 21.99 -8.47 -7.82
C ALA A 14 23.27 -7.73 -7.37
N VAL A 15 23.61 -7.66 -6.07
CA VAL A 15 24.87 -7.04 -5.61
C VAL A 15 25.65 -7.91 -4.61
N GLY A 16 26.87 -8.28 -5.00
CA GLY A 16 27.92 -8.74 -4.09
C GLY A 16 28.70 -7.56 -3.50
N ARG A 17 29.36 -7.78 -2.36
CA ARG A 17 30.08 -6.75 -1.54
C ARG A 17 30.79 -5.67 -2.39
N GLY A 18 30.19 -4.49 -2.56
CA GLY A 18 30.83 -3.39 -3.30
C GLY A 18 29.95 -2.23 -3.79
N TYR A 19 28.64 -2.41 -3.94
CA TYR A 19 27.69 -1.34 -4.30
C TYR A 19 26.63 -1.10 -3.21
N ASN A 20 26.11 0.13 -3.14
CA ASN A 20 25.31 0.64 -2.02
C ASN A 20 23.80 0.43 -2.21
N ASP A 21 23.36 -0.82 -2.36
CA ASP A 21 21.94 -1.15 -2.51
C ASP A 21 21.21 -1.17 -1.16
N THR A 22 20.35 -0.19 -0.91
CA THR A 22 19.61 0.02 0.35
C THR A 22 18.18 -0.53 0.28
N ALA A 23 17.98 -1.85 0.48
CA ALA A 23 16.64 -2.45 0.52
C ALA A 23 16.03 -2.42 1.94
N SER A 24 15.20 -1.41 2.31
CA SER A 24 14.72 -1.20 3.68
C SER A 24 13.26 -0.72 3.79
N LEU A 25 12.37 -1.53 4.37
CA LEU A 25 11.06 -1.11 4.92
C LEU A 25 10.16 -0.31 3.96
N PHE A 26 9.79 -0.92 2.84
CA PHE A 26 9.23 -0.19 1.72
C PHE A 26 7.71 -0.16 1.69
N LEU A 27 7.16 0.97 2.17
CA LEU A 27 5.83 1.44 1.77
C LEU A 27 5.99 2.72 0.93
N GLU A 28 5.95 2.59 -0.38
CA GLU A 28 6.04 3.72 -1.30
C GLU A 28 4.63 4.21 -1.69
N LEU A 29 4.42 5.53 -1.64
CA LEU A 29 3.25 6.18 -2.23
C LEU A 29 3.66 6.87 -3.53
N ILE A 30 3.35 6.22 -4.66
CA ILE A 30 3.70 6.69 -6.00
C ILE A 30 2.46 7.40 -6.61
N PHE A 31 2.57 8.69 -6.91
CA PHE A 31 1.45 9.46 -7.50
C PHE A 31 1.49 9.39 -9.02
N SER A 32 0.76 8.43 -9.58
CA SER A 32 0.98 8.03 -10.98
C SER A 32 0.41 9.01 -12.01
N PHE A 33 1.34 9.55 -12.81
CA PHE A 33 1.20 10.25 -14.10
C PHE A 33 0.93 11.77 -14.20
N PHE A 34 1.28 12.26 -15.38
CA PHE A 34 1.66 13.64 -15.71
C PHE A 34 0.42 14.54 -15.90
N SER A 35 -0.12 15.09 -14.82
CA SER A 35 -1.16 16.14 -14.94
C SER A 35 -0.98 17.23 -13.90
N LEU A 36 -0.96 18.49 -14.32
CA LEU A 36 -0.94 19.65 -13.42
C LEU A 36 -2.12 19.65 -12.42
N LEU A 37 -3.22 18.98 -12.77
CA LEU A 37 -4.38 18.75 -11.90
C LEU A 37 -4.06 17.97 -10.61
N GLN A 38 -2.90 17.34 -10.50
CA GLN A 38 -2.46 16.70 -9.25
C GLN A 38 -2.03 17.73 -8.20
N TYR A 39 -1.40 18.84 -8.61
CA TYR A 39 -0.96 19.89 -7.69
C TYR A 39 -2.11 20.78 -7.21
N SER A 40 -3.23 20.79 -7.93
CA SER A 40 -4.51 21.38 -7.49
C SER A 40 -5.41 20.39 -6.75
N HIS A 41 -4.97 19.15 -6.50
CA HIS A 41 -5.74 18.17 -5.74
C HIS A 41 -5.79 18.59 -4.27
N GLN A 42 -6.95 18.45 -3.63
CA GLN A 42 -7.14 18.72 -2.20
C GLN A 42 -7.83 17.51 -1.57
N PRO A 43 -7.34 17.01 -0.42
CA PRO A 43 -7.97 15.90 0.29
C PRO A 43 -9.27 16.33 0.98
N ARG A 44 -10.25 15.43 1.03
CA ARG A 44 -11.46 15.61 1.84
C ARG A 44 -11.21 15.09 3.25
N ILE A 45 -10.65 15.95 4.10
CA ILE A 45 -10.31 15.66 5.50
C ILE A 45 -11.48 14.96 6.23
N LEU A 46 -11.19 13.84 6.89
CA LEU A 46 -12.18 13.05 7.61
C LEU A 46 -12.48 13.63 8.99
N HIS A 47 -13.75 13.63 9.38
CA HIS A 47 -14.16 13.94 10.75
C HIS A 47 -13.76 12.80 11.71
N SER A 48 -13.61 13.12 13.00
CA SER A 48 -13.16 12.17 14.03
C SER A 48 -13.97 10.87 14.07
N ASP A 49 -15.30 10.93 13.87
CA ASP A 49 -16.17 9.75 13.86
C ASP A 49 -15.92 8.83 12.64
N ALA A 50 -15.41 9.38 11.53
CA ALA A 50 -15.01 8.60 10.36
C ALA A 50 -13.63 7.97 10.60
N ILE A 51 -12.67 8.73 11.14
CA ILE A 51 -11.35 8.23 11.54
C ILE A 51 -11.48 7.09 12.57
N GLN A 52 -12.36 7.22 13.57
CA GLN A 52 -12.66 6.16 14.53
C GLN A 52 -13.24 4.90 13.87
N LYS A 53 -14.13 5.05 12.87
CA LYS A 53 -14.69 3.91 12.12
C LYS A 53 -13.65 3.21 11.25
N VAL A 54 -12.70 3.95 10.68
CA VAL A 54 -11.54 3.37 9.97
C VAL A 54 -10.67 2.59 10.96
N ALA A 55 -10.27 3.24 12.07
CA ALA A 55 -9.43 2.64 13.10
C ALA A 55 -10.07 1.44 13.83
N ALA A 56 -11.39 1.31 13.80
CA ALA A 56 -12.12 0.16 14.32
C ALA A 56 -12.38 -0.95 13.27
N ASN A 57 -12.12 -0.69 11.98
CA ASN A 57 -12.26 -1.67 10.90
C ASN A 57 -10.91 -2.24 10.44
N THR A 58 -9.80 -1.56 10.77
CA THR A 58 -8.45 -2.14 10.72
C THR A 58 -8.37 -3.33 11.68
N ASP A 59 -8.08 -4.53 11.18
CA ASP A 59 -7.81 -5.70 12.04
C ASP A 59 -6.38 -6.20 11.82
N VAL A 60 -5.46 -5.63 12.60
CA VAL A 60 -4.05 -6.03 12.63
C VAL A 60 -3.85 -7.50 13.04
N SER A 61 -4.85 -8.18 13.59
CA SER A 61 -4.77 -9.62 13.90
C SER A 61 -5.28 -10.49 12.74
N GLU A 62 -6.35 -10.10 12.04
CA GLU A 62 -6.72 -10.75 10.77
C GLU A 62 -5.56 -10.64 9.77
N MET A 63 -5.01 -9.44 9.60
CA MET A 63 -3.83 -9.19 8.75
C MET A 63 -2.63 -10.05 9.15
N TRP A 64 -2.32 -10.17 10.44
CA TRP A 64 -1.15 -10.93 10.90
C TRP A 64 -1.20 -12.40 10.47
N GLU A 65 -2.37 -13.03 10.67
CA GLU A 65 -2.58 -14.45 10.37
C GLU A 65 -2.82 -14.71 8.88
N ASN A 66 -3.54 -13.81 8.18
CA ASN A 66 -4.06 -14.07 6.83
C ASN A 66 -3.32 -13.35 5.70
N ASP A 67 -2.49 -12.34 5.99
CA ASP A 67 -1.77 -11.53 4.99
C ASP A 67 -0.27 -11.45 5.27
N LEU A 68 0.17 -11.40 6.54
CA LEU A 68 1.59 -11.31 6.90
C LEU A 68 2.27 -12.68 6.99
N ARG A 69 1.79 -13.60 7.83
CA ARG A 69 2.41 -14.93 8.01
C ARG A 69 2.61 -15.74 6.71
N PRO A 70 1.68 -15.71 5.72
CA PRO A 70 1.91 -16.36 4.43
C PRO A 70 3.05 -15.76 3.58
N ILE A 71 3.51 -14.54 3.92
CA ILE A 71 4.59 -13.82 3.22
C ILE A 71 5.94 -13.97 3.95
N LEU A 72 5.94 -14.38 5.22
CA LEU A 72 7.14 -14.59 6.07
C LEU A 72 7.91 -15.89 5.74
N ILE A 73 8.25 -16.06 4.46
CA ILE A 73 9.01 -17.18 3.89
C ILE A 73 10.10 -16.68 2.93
N GLU A 74 11.03 -17.55 2.52
CA GLU A 74 12.08 -17.20 1.56
C GLU A 74 11.53 -16.94 0.15
N ARG A 75 11.60 -15.69 -0.31
CA ARG A 75 10.86 -15.23 -1.50
C ARG A 75 11.71 -14.40 -2.48
N TYR A 76 13.02 -14.68 -2.58
CA TYR A 76 13.90 -14.08 -3.59
C TYR A 76 13.47 -14.38 -5.04
N SER A 77 13.94 -13.57 -6.00
CA SER A 77 13.60 -13.67 -7.42
C SER A 77 13.75 -15.11 -7.97
N GLY A 78 12.63 -15.70 -8.41
CA GLY A 78 12.60 -17.07 -8.95
C GLY A 78 12.50 -18.21 -7.92
N SER A 79 12.46 -17.94 -6.61
CA SER A 79 12.27 -18.99 -5.59
C SER A 79 10.85 -19.58 -5.63
N PRO A 80 10.64 -20.83 -5.14
CA PRO A 80 9.30 -21.37 -4.94
C PRO A 80 8.43 -20.52 -4.01
N GLY A 81 9.03 -19.92 -2.97
CA GLY A 81 8.34 -19.01 -2.06
C GLY A 81 7.92 -17.70 -2.73
N ASN A 82 8.70 -17.17 -3.67
CA ASN A 82 8.30 -16.00 -4.47
C ASN A 82 7.04 -16.27 -5.30
N TYR A 83 6.92 -17.47 -5.87
CA TYR A 83 5.70 -17.89 -6.56
C TYR A 83 4.52 -18.05 -5.58
N ILE A 84 4.73 -18.67 -4.42
CA ILE A 84 3.70 -18.83 -3.37
C ILE A 84 3.17 -17.47 -2.91
N VAL A 85 4.06 -16.53 -2.57
CA VAL A 85 3.69 -15.17 -2.16
C VAL A 85 2.96 -14.43 -3.27
N ARG A 86 3.40 -14.57 -4.53
CA ARG A 86 2.71 -13.95 -5.67
C ARG A 86 1.29 -14.48 -5.85
N GLN A 87 1.07 -15.79 -5.74
CA GLN A 87 -0.29 -16.34 -5.80
C GLN A 87 -1.11 -15.99 -4.54
N HIS A 88 -0.48 -15.84 -3.37
CA HIS A 88 -1.14 -15.39 -2.15
C HIS A 88 -1.68 -13.96 -2.26
N ILE A 89 -0.84 -13.00 -2.64
CA ILE A 89 -1.21 -11.58 -2.84
C ILE A 89 -2.38 -11.48 -3.84
N LYS A 90 -2.26 -12.15 -4.99
CA LYS A 90 -3.33 -12.23 -5.99
C LYS A 90 -4.62 -12.79 -5.40
N HIS A 91 -4.56 -13.90 -4.67
CA HIS A 91 -5.75 -14.55 -4.09
C HIS A 91 -6.45 -13.69 -3.03
N ARG A 92 -5.68 -12.98 -2.18
CA ARG A 92 -6.27 -12.05 -1.20
C ARG A 92 -7.01 -10.92 -1.91
N LEU A 93 -6.40 -10.28 -2.93
CA LEU A 93 -7.02 -9.21 -3.72
C LEU A 93 -8.23 -9.68 -4.56
N GLN A 94 -8.20 -10.89 -5.13
CA GLN A 94 -9.30 -11.47 -5.93
C GLN A 94 -10.57 -11.75 -5.13
N ARG A 95 -10.49 -11.84 -3.80
CA ARG A 95 -11.65 -12.07 -2.92
C ARG A 95 -12.42 -10.79 -2.58
N LEU A 96 -11.88 -9.63 -2.90
CA LEU A 96 -12.41 -8.32 -2.52
C LEU A 96 -13.52 -7.86 -3.47
N GLN A 97 -14.62 -7.34 -2.92
CA GLN A 97 -15.85 -6.99 -3.64
C GLN A 97 -15.73 -5.68 -4.44
N ALA A 98 -14.72 -4.86 -4.15
CA ALA A 98 -14.25 -3.78 -5.01
C ALA A 98 -13.81 -4.32 -6.39
N GLY A 99 -13.41 -5.60 -6.48
CA GLY A 99 -13.16 -6.32 -7.73
C GLY A 99 -12.00 -5.75 -8.54
N TRP A 100 -10.80 -5.89 -8.00
CA TRP A 100 -9.55 -5.48 -8.64
C TRP A 100 -9.30 -6.20 -9.97
N GLU A 101 -8.79 -5.47 -10.97
CA GLU A 101 -8.20 -6.06 -12.16
C GLU A 101 -6.71 -6.27 -11.90
N ILE A 102 -6.21 -7.50 -12.10
CA ILE A 102 -4.85 -7.89 -11.67
C ILE A 102 -4.05 -8.43 -12.86
N GLU A 103 -2.90 -7.82 -13.08
CA GLU A 103 -1.92 -8.13 -14.12
C GLU A 103 -0.61 -8.66 -13.48
N GLU A 104 0.06 -9.60 -14.16
CA GLU A 104 1.41 -10.06 -13.83
C GLU A 104 2.40 -9.62 -14.93
N ASP A 105 2.92 -8.40 -14.84
CA ASP A 105 4.00 -7.93 -15.73
C ASP A 105 5.26 -8.78 -15.49
N THR A 106 5.54 -9.69 -16.42
CA THR A 106 6.56 -10.73 -16.27
C THR A 106 7.62 -10.62 -17.35
N PHE A 107 8.87 -10.43 -16.93
CA PHE A 107 10.02 -10.21 -17.81
C PHE A 107 11.25 -11.01 -17.33
N GLN A 108 12.28 -11.05 -18.17
CA GLN A 108 13.57 -11.64 -17.80
C GLN A 108 14.67 -10.59 -17.81
N ARG A 109 15.60 -10.67 -16.86
CA ARG A 109 16.76 -9.77 -16.77
C ARG A 109 18.01 -10.57 -16.39
N TYR A 110 19.15 -10.16 -16.94
CA TYR A 110 20.44 -10.71 -16.54
C TYR A 110 20.88 -10.14 -15.19
N THR A 111 21.33 -11.02 -14.30
CA THR A 111 21.82 -10.76 -12.93
C THR A 111 23.22 -11.35 -12.76
N PRO A 112 23.94 -11.07 -11.66
CA PRO A 112 25.19 -11.77 -11.34
C PRO A 112 25.06 -13.30 -11.23
N TYR A 113 23.84 -13.83 -11.04
CA TYR A 113 23.53 -15.26 -11.01
C TYR A 113 22.97 -15.80 -12.34
N GLY A 114 22.99 -15.00 -13.42
CA GLY A 114 22.47 -15.35 -14.74
C GLY A 114 21.11 -14.71 -15.05
N TYR A 115 20.40 -15.22 -16.07
CA TYR A 115 19.06 -14.76 -16.40
C TYR A 115 18.03 -15.24 -15.36
N GLN A 116 17.41 -14.27 -14.68
CA GLN A 116 16.31 -14.51 -13.74
C GLN A 116 14.99 -14.01 -14.33
N THR A 117 13.88 -14.66 -13.96
CA THR A 117 12.52 -14.23 -14.31
C THR A 117 11.93 -13.42 -13.15
N PHE A 118 11.37 -12.27 -13.48
CA PHE A 118 10.77 -11.29 -12.57
C PHE A 118 9.29 -11.16 -12.93
N SER A 119 8.43 -10.94 -11.93
CA SER A 119 6.99 -10.75 -12.12
C SER A 119 6.47 -9.68 -11.15
N ASN A 120 6.18 -8.49 -11.63
CA ASN A 120 5.45 -7.47 -10.87
C ASN A 120 3.97 -7.89 -10.74
N ILE A 121 3.29 -7.46 -9.68
CA ILE A 121 1.84 -7.64 -9.51
C ILE A 121 1.19 -6.26 -9.55
N ILE A 122 0.41 -5.99 -10.60
CA ILE A 122 -0.27 -4.70 -10.79
C ILE A 122 -1.76 -4.92 -10.60
N SER A 123 -2.31 -4.40 -9.51
CA SER A 123 -3.70 -4.56 -9.10
C SER A 123 -4.41 -3.21 -9.16
N THR A 124 -5.33 -3.02 -10.09
CA THR A 124 -5.95 -1.72 -10.36
C THR A 124 -7.47 -1.74 -10.17
N LEU A 125 -7.99 -0.77 -9.42
CA LEU A 125 -9.41 -0.42 -9.47
C LEU A 125 -9.64 0.59 -10.60
N ASN A 126 -10.77 0.41 -11.29
CA ASN A 126 -11.19 1.23 -12.44
C ASN A 126 -10.03 1.63 -13.37
N PRO A 127 -9.48 0.70 -14.18
CA PRO A 127 -8.38 0.99 -15.10
C PRO A 127 -8.66 2.14 -16.08
N SER A 128 -9.93 2.43 -16.38
CA SER A 128 -10.33 3.56 -17.25
C SER A 128 -10.18 4.95 -16.60
N ALA A 129 -9.88 5.02 -15.30
CA ALA A 129 -9.68 6.28 -14.59
C ALA A 129 -8.39 6.99 -15.07
N LYS A 130 -8.46 8.30 -15.32
CA LYS A 130 -7.32 9.10 -15.83
C LYS A 130 -6.27 9.48 -14.77
N ARG A 131 -6.44 9.05 -13.51
CA ARG A 131 -5.61 9.40 -12.33
C ARG A 131 -5.76 8.30 -11.28
N HIS A 132 -4.63 7.71 -10.86
CA HIS A 132 -4.57 6.68 -9.83
C HIS A 132 -3.63 7.09 -8.68
N LEU A 133 -4.07 6.84 -7.45
CA LEU A 133 -3.18 6.77 -6.29
C LEU A 133 -2.56 5.36 -6.26
N VAL A 134 -1.23 5.24 -6.36
CA VAL A 134 -0.54 3.94 -6.27
C VAL A 134 0.06 3.79 -4.87
N LEU A 135 -0.32 2.72 -4.17
CA LEU A 135 0.48 2.15 -3.09
C LEU A 135 1.42 1.11 -3.69
N ALA A 136 2.69 1.14 -3.30
CA ALA A 136 3.69 0.19 -3.77
C ALA A 136 4.58 -0.32 -2.64
N CYS A 137 5.08 -1.53 -2.85
CA CYS A 137 6.09 -2.19 -2.04
C CYS A 137 6.71 -3.31 -2.87
N HIS A 138 8.01 -3.60 -2.71
CA HIS A 138 8.54 -4.84 -3.26
C HIS A 138 8.00 -6.05 -2.47
N TYR A 139 7.74 -7.17 -3.15
CA TYR A 139 7.25 -8.40 -2.49
C TYR A 139 8.30 -9.51 -2.39
N ASP A 140 9.48 -9.36 -2.96
CA ASP A 140 10.56 -10.34 -2.84
C ASP A 140 11.27 -10.26 -1.46
N SER A 141 12.29 -11.08 -1.25
CA SER A 141 13.21 -10.97 -0.12
C SER A 141 14.62 -11.16 -0.61
N LYS A 142 15.58 -10.46 0.01
CA LYS A 142 16.97 -10.53 -0.41
C LYS A 142 17.52 -11.96 -0.31
N PHE A 143 18.22 -12.41 -1.36
CA PHE A 143 18.88 -13.72 -1.34
C PHE A 143 20.12 -13.71 -0.43
N PHE A 144 20.12 -14.54 0.60
CA PHE A 144 21.26 -14.78 1.48
C PHE A 144 21.81 -16.20 1.23
N GLY A 145 22.97 -16.29 0.58
CA GLY A 145 23.57 -17.59 0.22
C GLY A 145 23.99 -18.47 1.41
N GLN A 146 24.28 -19.74 1.12
CA GLN A 146 24.52 -20.86 2.08
C GLN A 146 25.55 -20.62 3.19
N GLN A 147 26.38 -19.58 3.09
CA GLN A 147 27.34 -19.16 4.13
C GLN A 147 26.71 -18.81 5.50
N TRP A 148 25.38 -18.70 5.58
CA TRP A 148 24.64 -18.31 6.79
C TRP A 148 24.08 -19.47 7.64
N GLN A 149 24.64 -20.68 7.49
CA GLN A 149 24.40 -21.83 8.37
C GLN A 149 22.91 -22.19 8.52
N GLU A 150 22.28 -22.52 7.39
CA GLU A 150 20.87 -22.97 7.31
C GLU A 150 19.81 -21.93 7.74
N ARG A 151 20.22 -20.73 8.22
CA ARG A 151 19.31 -19.61 8.46
C ARG A 151 18.83 -19.00 7.15
N VAL A 152 17.54 -18.67 7.11
CA VAL A 152 16.83 -18.12 5.96
C VAL A 152 16.50 -16.65 6.21
N PHE A 153 16.77 -15.78 5.23
CA PHE A 153 16.34 -14.37 5.31
C PHE A 153 14.90 -14.23 4.82
N ILE A 154 13.98 -13.99 5.76
CA ILE A 154 12.55 -13.82 5.46
C ILE A 154 12.14 -12.37 5.23
N GLY A 155 12.98 -11.37 5.50
CA GLY A 155 12.66 -9.97 5.23
C GLY A 155 11.30 -9.53 5.81
N ALA A 156 11.13 -9.66 7.13
CA ALA A 156 9.86 -9.38 7.79
C ALA A 156 9.48 -7.90 7.70
N THR A 157 10.42 -7.01 8.04
CA THR A 157 10.30 -5.57 7.77
C THR A 157 10.69 -5.22 6.34
N ASP A 158 11.48 -6.06 5.64
CA ASP A 158 11.95 -5.87 4.25
C ASP A 158 11.38 -6.87 3.22
N SER A 159 10.16 -6.74 2.70
CA SER A 159 9.05 -5.85 3.07
C SER A 159 7.73 -6.62 3.21
N ALA A 160 7.74 -7.73 3.97
CA ALA A 160 6.54 -8.53 4.22
C ALA A 160 5.44 -7.71 4.95
N VAL A 161 5.82 -6.88 5.92
CA VAL A 161 4.90 -5.99 6.64
C VAL A 161 4.22 -4.98 5.70
N PRO A 162 4.93 -4.18 4.87
CA PRO A 162 4.28 -3.35 3.86
C PRO A 162 3.35 -4.10 2.90
N CYS A 163 3.71 -5.30 2.43
CA CYS A 163 2.80 -6.12 1.63
C CYS A 163 1.48 -6.40 2.37
N ALA A 164 1.58 -6.85 3.63
CA ALA A 164 0.40 -7.13 4.46
C ALA A 164 -0.42 -5.88 4.78
N MET A 165 0.22 -4.73 5.03
CA MET A 165 -0.45 -3.44 5.27
C MET A 165 -1.27 -2.97 4.05
N ILE A 166 -0.75 -3.19 2.83
CA ILE A 166 -1.48 -2.85 1.60
C ILE A 166 -2.68 -3.81 1.39
N LEU A 167 -2.50 -5.11 1.64
CA LEU A 167 -3.60 -6.09 1.58
C LEU A 167 -4.69 -5.78 2.62
N GLU A 168 -4.30 -5.44 3.84
CA GLU A 168 -5.20 -5.03 4.93
C GLU A 168 -5.92 -3.72 4.60
N LEU A 169 -5.25 -2.74 3.99
CA LEU A 169 -5.92 -1.53 3.49
C LEU A 169 -6.95 -1.86 2.41
N ALA A 170 -6.62 -2.75 1.46
CA ALA A 170 -7.55 -3.17 0.43
C ALA A 170 -8.77 -3.92 1.01
N ARG A 171 -8.57 -4.74 2.05
CA ARG A 171 -9.64 -5.44 2.81
C ARG A 171 -10.49 -4.47 3.62
N ALA A 172 -9.88 -3.68 4.50
CA ALA A 172 -10.57 -2.77 5.41
C ALA A 172 -11.32 -1.65 4.67
N LEU A 173 -10.84 -1.26 3.49
CA LEU A 173 -11.51 -0.27 2.64
C LEU A 173 -12.39 -0.89 1.54
N ASP A 174 -12.53 -2.22 1.44
CA ASP A 174 -13.19 -2.89 0.30
C ASP A 174 -14.59 -2.30 -0.04
N ASN A 175 -15.45 -2.20 0.98
CA ASN A 175 -16.80 -1.60 0.85
C ASN A 175 -16.79 -0.11 0.46
N LYS A 176 -15.72 0.63 0.77
CA LYS A 176 -15.53 2.05 0.39
C LYS A 176 -14.95 2.16 -1.03
N LEU A 177 -13.99 1.30 -1.37
CA LEU A 177 -13.36 1.21 -2.69
C LEU A 177 -14.35 0.71 -3.76
N GLN A 178 -15.30 -0.15 -3.39
CA GLN A 178 -16.42 -0.54 -4.26
C GLN A 178 -17.25 0.66 -4.72
N LEU A 179 -17.40 1.71 -3.89
CA LEU A 179 -18.10 2.94 -4.29
C LEU A 179 -17.34 3.74 -5.37
N ILE A 180 -16.01 3.58 -5.51
CA ILE A 180 -15.24 4.20 -6.61
C ILE A 180 -15.68 3.64 -7.98
N LYS A 181 -16.21 2.41 -8.04
CA LYS A 181 -16.80 1.87 -9.27
C LYS A 181 -18.13 2.52 -9.66
N VAL A 182 -18.77 3.29 -8.78
CA VAL A 182 -20.15 3.78 -8.97
C VAL A 182 -20.29 5.29 -8.71
N VAL A 183 -19.73 6.12 -9.60
CA VAL A 183 -20.18 7.51 -9.77
C VAL A 183 -20.33 7.86 -11.25
N PHE A 184 -21.37 7.33 -11.89
CA PHE A 184 -22.00 7.99 -13.04
C PHE A 184 -23.49 7.62 -13.14
N PHE A 185 -24.35 8.43 -12.53
CA PHE A 185 -25.81 8.38 -12.69
C PHE A 185 -26.27 9.62 -13.47
N PRO A 186 -26.24 9.61 -14.82
CA PRO A 186 -26.78 10.71 -15.61
C PRO A 186 -28.31 10.73 -15.51
N ASN A 187 -28.90 11.92 -15.45
CA ASN A 187 -30.35 12.07 -15.51
C ASN A 187 -30.84 11.85 -16.96
N TYR A 188 -31.61 10.78 -17.18
CA TYR A 188 -32.24 10.50 -18.47
C TYR A 188 -33.67 11.05 -18.61
N PHE A 189 -34.34 11.44 -17.51
CA PHE A 189 -35.78 11.75 -17.51
C PHE A 189 -36.11 12.93 -16.56
N PRO A 190 -36.51 14.11 -17.08
CA PRO A 190 -36.84 15.29 -16.26
C PRO A 190 -37.98 15.08 -15.23
N ASN A 191 -38.78 14.04 -15.41
CA ASN A 191 -40.11 13.88 -14.82
C ASN A 191 -40.10 13.54 -13.30
N THR A 192 -38.94 13.15 -12.74
CA THR A 192 -38.84 12.56 -11.39
C THR A 192 -37.98 13.34 -10.39
N ILE A 193 -37.52 14.54 -10.75
CA ILE A 193 -36.54 15.35 -9.99
C ILE A 193 -36.88 15.52 -8.49
N ARG A 194 -38.16 15.72 -8.16
CA ARG A 194 -38.67 15.96 -6.79
C ARG A 194 -38.28 14.93 -5.73
N TRP A 195 -37.99 13.69 -6.14
CA TRP A 195 -37.60 12.63 -5.19
C TRP A 195 -36.12 12.69 -4.83
N PHE A 196 -35.28 13.21 -5.74
CA PHE A 196 -33.86 13.45 -5.49
C PHE A 196 -33.68 14.62 -4.51
N GLU A 197 -34.45 15.70 -4.73
CA GLU A 197 -34.53 16.88 -3.85
C GLU A 197 -34.93 16.50 -2.41
N ARG A 198 -35.85 15.53 -2.23
CA ARG A 198 -36.24 15.08 -0.88
C ARG A 198 -35.13 14.30 -0.14
N LEU A 199 -34.24 13.62 -0.84
CA LEU A 199 -33.10 12.94 -0.22
C LEU A 199 -32.07 13.94 0.31
N GLN A 200 -31.77 15.00 -0.45
CA GLN A 200 -30.93 16.11 0.03
C GLN A 200 -31.55 16.82 1.24
N ALA A 201 -32.89 16.97 1.28
CA ALA A 201 -33.56 17.55 2.43
C ALA A 201 -33.41 16.72 3.72
N ILE A 202 -33.39 15.38 3.62
CA ILE A 202 -33.18 14.47 4.77
C ILE A 202 -31.73 14.54 5.28
N GLU A 203 -30.75 14.65 4.38
CA GLU A 203 -29.35 14.88 4.73
C GLU A 203 -29.17 16.21 5.49
N GLN A 204 -29.81 17.27 5.01
CA GLN A 204 -29.82 18.59 5.66
C GLN A 204 -30.55 18.58 7.02
N GLU A 205 -31.65 17.82 7.15
CA GLU A 205 -32.37 17.62 8.42
C GLU A 205 -31.46 16.98 9.48
N LEU A 206 -30.71 15.92 9.15
CA LEU A 206 -29.79 15.24 10.07
C LEU A 206 -28.61 16.11 10.48
N HIS A 207 -28.06 16.92 9.56
CA HIS A 207 -27.00 17.88 9.87
C HIS A 207 -27.45 18.92 10.92
N ASN A 208 -28.68 19.41 10.81
CA ASN A 208 -29.25 20.39 11.73
C ASN A 208 -29.46 19.85 13.17
N MET A 209 -29.34 18.53 13.40
CA MET A 209 -29.59 17.90 14.72
C MET A 209 -28.36 17.80 15.64
N ASN A 210 -27.15 18.20 15.19
CA ASN A 210 -25.93 18.30 16.02
C ASN A 210 -25.54 17.03 16.83
N LEU A 211 -25.64 15.85 16.22
CA LEU A 211 -25.67 14.57 16.95
C LEU A 211 -24.32 13.91 17.35
N LEU A 212 -23.13 14.44 17.00
CA LEU A 212 -21.83 13.75 17.20
C LEU A 212 -20.69 14.69 17.71
N LYS A 213 -19.70 14.16 18.46
CA LYS A 213 -18.66 14.94 19.20
C LYS A 213 -17.35 14.17 19.55
N ASN A 214 -16.18 14.77 19.25
CA ASN A 214 -14.90 14.74 20.04
C ASN A 214 -14.14 13.37 20.15
N HIS A 215 -12.93 13.17 20.73
CA HIS A 215 -11.62 13.85 21.02
C HIS A 215 -10.68 12.75 21.66
N LEU A 216 -9.38 12.83 22.02
CA LEU A 216 -8.07 13.51 21.71
C LEU A 216 -7.03 12.82 22.68
N VAL A 217 -5.70 12.70 22.52
CA VAL A 217 -4.66 13.08 21.52
C VAL A 217 -3.50 12.04 21.58
N GLU A 218 -2.35 12.22 20.88
CA GLU A 218 -1.42 11.15 20.48
C GLU A 218 0.10 11.42 20.72
N ARG A 219 0.97 10.44 20.41
CA ARG A 219 2.42 10.62 20.13
C ARG A 219 2.66 10.66 18.61
N GLN A 220 3.75 11.28 18.13
CA GLN A 220 3.98 11.50 16.69
C GLN A 220 4.98 10.52 16.07
N TYR A 221 4.59 9.92 14.94
CA TYR A 221 5.46 9.10 14.08
C TYR A 221 6.12 9.93 12.96
N PHE A 222 5.34 10.79 12.29
CA PHE A 222 5.79 11.60 11.16
C PHE A 222 6.43 12.91 11.65
N GLN A 223 7.68 13.14 11.26
CA GLN A 223 8.47 14.30 11.70
C GLN A 223 8.56 15.36 10.59
N THR A 224 8.64 16.64 10.98
CA THR A 224 8.72 17.78 10.04
C THR A 224 10.15 18.07 9.56
N THR A 225 11.14 17.31 10.02
CA THR A 225 12.56 17.45 9.66
C THR A 225 12.84 16.86 8.28
N LEU A 226 13.20 17.71 7.31
CA LEU A 226 13.58 17.27 5.98
C LEU A 226 14.94 16.55 6.00
N HIS A 227 14.93 15.22 5.88
CA HIS A 227 16.14 14.42 5.70
C HIS A 227 16.76 14.71 4.32
N ARG A 228 18.09 14.89 4.26
CA ARG A 228 18.84 15.22 3.03
C ARG A 228 19.66 14.05 2.47
N GLY A 229 19.42 12.83 2.96
CA GLY A 229 19.98 11.62 2.36
C GLY A 229 19.21 11.28 1.08
N LEU A 230 19.93 10.86 0.04
CA LEU A 230 19.33 10.09 -1.05
C LEU A 230 19.31 8.63 -0.61
N VAL A 231 18.17 7.97 -0.74
CA VAL A 231 18.03 6.51 -0.61
C VAL A 231 17.69 5.98 -2.00
N GLU A 232 18.39 4.94 -2.44
CA GLU A 232 18.11 4.31 -3.75
C GLU A 232 17.16 3.14 -3.57
N ASP A 233 16.06 3.15 -4.33
CA ASP A 233 14.84 2.36 -4.10
C ASP A 233 13.94 2.33 -5.37
N ASP A 234 12.85 1.55 -5.35
CA ASP A 234 11.87 1.34 -6.42
C ASP A 234 11.29 2.64 -7.01
N HIS A 235 11.09 3.69 -6.20
CA HIS A 235 10.60 4.98 -6.72
C HIS A 235 11.60 5.70 -7.63
N VAL A 236 12.91 5.40 -7.58
CA VAL A 236 13.93 6.17 -8.31
C VAL A 236 13.68 6.18 -9.82
N PRO A 237 13.40 5.05 -10.50
CA PRO A 237 12.89 5.02 -11.87
C PRO A 237 11.66 5.90 -12.15
N PHE A 238 10.75 6.07 -11.20
CA PHE A 238 9.54 6.91 -11.35
C PHE A 238 9.87 8.40 -11.12
N LEU A 239 10.65 8.72 -10.09
CA LEU A 239 11.11 10.07 -9.76
C LEU A 239 11.95 10.68 -10.89
N LEU A 240 12.87 9.89 -11.48
CA LEU A 240 13.64 10.28 -12.67
C LEU A 240 12.77 10.52 -13.93
N ARG A 241 11.52 10.07 -13.91
CA ARG A 241 10.50 10.32 -14.95
C ARG A 241 9.51 11.43 -14.55
N GLY A 242 9.74 12.15 -13.45
CA GLY A 242 8.89 13.26 -13.00
C GLY A 242 7.59 12.85 -12.31
N VAL A 243 7.47 11.59 -11.89
CA VAL A 243 6.36 11.10 -11.06
C VAL A 243 6.57 11.60 -9.62
N PRO A 244 5.60 12.26 -8.96
CA PRO A 244 5.73 12.62 -7.56
C PRO A 244 5.70 11.39 -6.64
N VAL A 245 6.52 11.43 -5.59
CA VAL A 245 6.72 10.32 -4.65
C VAL A 245 6.52 10.83 -3.23
N LEU A 246 5.82 10.05 -2.40
CA LEU A 246 5.85 10.14 -0.95
C LEU A 246 6.48 8.86 -0.41
N HIS A 247 7.74 8.96 0.00
CA HIS A 247 8.57 7.83 0.43
C HIS A 247 8.40 7.61 1.94
N LEU A 248 7.68 6.57 2.36
CA LEU A 248 7.40 6.31 3.79
C LEU A 248 8.43 5.36 4.41
N ILE A 249 9.71 5.70 4.27
CA ILE A 249 10.84 4.96 4.80
C ILE A 249 11.32 5.56 6.15
N PRO A 250 11.64 4.75 7.18
CA PRO A 250 12.17 5.28 8.43
C PRO A 250 13.64 5.71 8.32
N SER A 251 14.01 6.77 9.05
CA SER A 251 15.41 7.21 9.19
C SER A 251 15.70 7.45 10.69
N PRO A 252 16.55 6.63 11.34
CA PRO A 252 17.33 5.51 10.80
C PRO A 252 16.47 4.30 10.42
N PHE A 253 17.03 3.39 9.61
CA PHE A 253 16.48 2.06 9.36
C PHE A 253 16.43 1.21 10.64
N PRO A 254 15.63 0.12 10.69
CA PRO A 254 15.59 -0.79 11.82
C PRO A 254 16.96 -1.36 12.18
N ALA A 255 17.20 -1.65 13.47
CA ALA A 255 18.44 -2.27 13.93
C ALA A 255 18.65 -3.71 13.41
N VAL A 256 17.59 -4.36 12.92
CA VAL A 256 17.60 -5.69 12.28
C VAL A 256 17.75 -5.63 10.75
N TRP A 257 17.92 -4.43 10.18
CA TRP A 257 17.97 -4.25 8.74
C TRP A 257 19.09 -5.05 8.06
N HIS A 258 18.76 -5.80 7.00
CA HIS A 258 19.68 -6.71 6.30
C HIS A 258 20.34 -7.78 7.21
N THR A 259 19.75 -8.08 8.38
CA THR A 259 20.23 -9.17 9.26
C THR A 259 19.22 -10.32 9.30
N MET A 260 19.66 -11.49 9.77
CA MET A 260 18.79 -12.68 9.91
C MET A 260 17.80 -12.57 11.09
N GLU A 261 17.82 -11.42 11.76
CA GLU A 261 16.96 -11.07 12.88
C GLU A 261 15.80 -10.15 12.41
N ASP A 262 15.69 -9.88 11.10
CA ASP A 262 14.49 -9.29 10.48
C ASP A 262 13.35 -10.32 10.38
N THR A 263 12.78 -10.67 11.54
CA THR A 263 11.83 -11.77 11.74
C THR A 263 10.52 -11.33 12.40
N GLU A 264 9.51 -12.22 12.43
CA GLU A 264 8.22 -11.97 13.10
C GLU A 264 8.38 -11.56 14.58
N GLU A 265 9.35 -12.14 15.29
CA GLU A 265 9.61 -11.88 16.71
C GLU A 265 10.10 -10.44 16.99
N ASN A 266 10.62 -9.76 15.96
CA ASN A 266 11.18 -8.42 16.05
C ASN A 266 10.23 -7.32 15.56
N LEU A 267 8.97 -7.67 15.21
CA LEU A 267 7.96 -6.73 14.72
C LEU A 267 7.14 -6.08 15.85
N ASP A 268 7.11 -4.74 15.89
CA ASP A 268 6.22 -4.01 16.81
C ASP A 268 4.79 -3.95 16.25
N LYS A 269 3.93 -4.88 16.70
CA LYS A 269 2.54 -4.98 16.25
C LYS A 269 1.71 -3.71 16.49
N THR A 270 2.01 -2.93 17.52
CA THR A 270 1.30 -1.67 17.83
C THR A 270 1.62 -0.58 16.82
N THR A 271 2.88 -0.50 16.40
CA THR A 271 3.37 0.45 15.40
C THR A 271 2.81 0.12 14.02
N ILE A 272 2.76 -1.18 13.66
CA ILE A 272 2.15 -1.64 12.40
C ILE A 272 0.64 -1.36 12.38
N ASP A 273 -0.06 -1.60 13.49
CA ASP A 273 -1.49 -1.25 13.68
C ASP A 273 -1.74 0.25 13.45
N ASN A 274 -0.97 1.11 14.13
CA ASN A 274 -1.11 2.56 14.01
C ASN A 274 -0.77 3.08 12.61
N LEU A 275 0.31 2.58 11.99
CA LEU A 275 0.65 2.97 10.61
C LEU A 275 -0.40 2.50 9.59
N SER A 276 -0.99 1.32 9.77
CA SER A 276 -2.09 0.82 8.93
C SER A 276 -3.31 1.74 9.00
N LYS A 277 -3.67 2.19 10.20
CA LYS A 277 -4.78 3.12 10.44
C LYS A 277 -4.55 4.48 9.79
N ILE A 278 -3.35 5.04 9.95
CA ILE A 278 -2.97 6.33 9.34
C ILE A 278 -2.99 6.23 7.80
N LEU A 279 -2.50 5.11 7.23
CA LEU A 279 -2.54 4.87 5.79
C LEU A 279 -3.97 4.76 5.26
N GLN A 280 -4.85 4.02 5.96
CA GLN A 280 -6.26 3.87 5.57
C GLN A 280 -7.00 5.22 5.60
N VAL A 281 -6.73 6.07 6.61
CA VAL A 281 -7.25 7.45 6.67
C VAL A 281 -6.72 8.28 5.50
N PHE A 282 -5.41 8.29 5.27
CA PHE A 282 -4.78 9.04 4.18
C PHE A 282 -5.34 8.68 2.80
N VAL A 283 -5.52 7.38 2.53
CA VAL A 283 -6.07 6.91 1.25
C VAL A 283 -7.53 7.33 1.06
N LEU A 284 -8.36 7.27 2.11
CA LEU A 284 -9.75 7.76 2.04
C LEU A 284 -9.81 9.28 1.82
N GLU A 285 -8.99 10.04 2.56
CA GLU A 285 -8.90 11.50 2.41
C GLU A 285 -8.41 11.91 1.02
N TYR A 286 -7.44 11.20 0.44
CA TYR A 286 -6.91 11.49 -0.90
C TYR A 286 -7.90 11.09 -2.01
N LEU A 287 -8.61 9.97 -1.85
CA LEU A 287 -9.63 9.50 -2.80
C LEU A 287 -10.99 10.20 -2.64
N ASN A 288 -11.16 11.02 -1.60
CA ASN A 288 -12.38 11.73 -1.19
C ASN A 288 -13.57 10.81 -0.84
N LEU A 289 -13.29 9.67 -0.16
CA LEU A 289 -14.23 8.61 0.24
C LEU A 289 -14.76 8.73 1.67
#